data_AF-A0A0H4CER0-F1
#
_entry.id   AF-A0A0H4CER0-F1
#
_cell.length_a   1.000
_cell.length_b   1.000
_cell.length_c   1.000
_cell.angle_alpha   90.00
_cell.angle_beta   90.00
_cell.angle_gamma   90.00
#
_symmetry.space_group_name_H-M   'P 1'
#
loop_
_entity.id
_entity.type
_entity.pdbx_description
1 polymer ?
#
loop_
_entity_poly.entity_id
_entity_poly.type
_entity_poly.pdbx_seq_one_letter_code
_entity_poly.pdbx_strand_id
1 'polypeptide(L)'
;MGPETVGGAVVLHRIDAQAPDVLRLAAATVGTGAVRRTATVGGNIVGSTLRCLLPAALVLDARATVLEPEGVREADLAEVVAKRPLLLGLRWRAPVSSAYRKLPGEAGGEPPLVVASALHAEPGAPDRVRVAVRDGYDVLSGTTPCRADAEAALGALRGTALGELPAAAWEVVRSQVAGLLERRDRA
;
A
#
# COMPACT_ATOMS: atom_id res chain seq x y z
N MET A 1 -7.81 19.25 5.67
CA MET A 1 -7.22 17.90 5.77
C MET A 1 -5.83 18.05 6.35
N GLY A 2 -5.45 17.18 7.30
CA GLY A 2 -4.15 17.23 7.99
C GLY A 2 -3.05 16.51 7.19
N PRO A 3 -1.80 16.53 7.68
CA PRO A 3 -0.63 15.99 6.98
C PRO A 3 -0.71 14.49 6.65
N GLU A 4 -1.51 13.74 7.39
CA GLU A 4 -1.64 12.28 7.23
C GLU A 4 -2.99 11.86 6.63
N THR A 5 -3.55 12.71 5.76
CA THR A 5 -4.86 12.47 5.13
C THR A 5 -4.88 12.80 3.65
N VAL A 6 -5.69 12.08 2.88
CA VAL A 6 -6.00 12.42 1.48
C VAL A 6 -7.48 12.20 1.20
N GLY A 7 -8.10 13.13 0.47
CA GLY A 7 -9.53 13.04 0.14
C GLY A 7 -9.79 12.05 -0.99
N GLY A 8 -10.94 11.39 -0.95
CA GLY A 8 -11.36 10.43 -1.96
C GLY A 8 -11.53 11.06 -3.36
N ALA A 9 -11.90 12.34 -3.42
CA ALA A 9 -12.03 13.10 -4.67
C ALA A 9 -10.69 13.66 -5.20
N VAL A 10 -9.59 13.54 -4.45
CA VAL A 10 -8.28 14.02 -4.91
C VAL A 10 -7.85 13.20 -6.12
N VAL A 11 -7.51 13.89 -7.20
CA VAL A 11 -7.00 13.26 -8.42
C VAL A 11 -5.54 12.83 -8.26
N LEU A 12 -5.18 11.69 -8.85
CA LEU A 12 -3.90 11.02 -8.56
C LEU A 12 -2.66 11.87 -8.85
N HIS A 13 -2.71 12.70 -9.90
CA HIS A 13 -1.59 13.61 -10.22
C HIS A 13 -1.36 14.74 -9.20
N ARG A 14 -2.30 14.95 -8.27
CA ARG A 14 -2.21 15.97 -7.21
C ARG A 14 -1.73 15.40 -5.88
N ILE A 15 -1.46 14.09 -5.79
CA ILE A 15 -0.75 13.52 -4.64
C ILE A 15 0.68 14.07 -4.66
N ASP A 16 0.96 14.96 -3.72
CA ASP A 16 2.18 15.76 -3.69
C ASP A 16 3.22 15.20 -2.70
N ALA A 17 4.23 16.02 -2.39
CA ALA A 17 5.34 15.66 -1.52
C ALA A 17 4.96 15.55 -0.03
N GLN A 18 3.77 16.00 0.39
CA GLN A 18 3.29 15.81 1.75
C GLN A 18 2.81 14.36 2.00
N ALA A 19 2.47 13.64 0.94
CA ALA A 19 2.13 12.22 1.03
C ALA A 19 3.39 11.35 1.16
N PRO A 20 3.34 10.25 1.94
CA PRO A 20 4.41 9.27 2.00
C PRO A 20 4.81 8.75 0.62
N ASP A 21 6.11 8.48 0.47
CA ASP A 21 6.71 8.02 -0.79
C ASP A 21 5.95 6.86 -1.44
N VAL A 22 5.53 5.86 -0.66
CA VAL A 22 4.76 4.73 -1.17
C VAL A 22 3.45 5.13 -1.86
N LEU A 23 2.72 6.13 -1.36
CA LEU A 23 1.50 6.65 -2.00
C LEU A 23 1.83 7.45 -3.26
N ARG A 24 2.85 8.31 -3.19
CA ARG A 24 3.26 9.14 -4.32
C ARG A 24 3.77 8.31 -5.48
N LEU A 25 4.62 7.32 -5.21
CA LEU A 25 5.14 6.37 -6.19
C LEU A 25 4.03 5.49 -6.76
N ALA A 26 3.12 4.99 -5.92
CA ALA A 26 1.96 4.23 -6.41
C ALA A 26 1.11 5.07 -7.37
N ALA A 27 0.75 6.30 -6.97
CA ALA A 27 -0.02 7.22 -7.79
C ALA A 27 0.67 7.52 -9.13
N ALA A 28 1.98 7.77 -9.12
CA ALA A 28 2.77 8.09 -10.31
C ALA A 28 2.79 6.95 -11.35
N THR A 29 2.62 5.70 -10.94
CA THR A 29 2.62 4.53 -11.82
C THR A 29 1.22 4.09 -12.31
N VAL A 30 0.16 4.80 -11.91
CA VAL A 30 -1.20 4.51 -12.38
C VAL A 30 -1.39 5.05 -13.79
N GLY A 31 -1.74 4.15 -14.72
CA GLY A 31 -2.09 4.48 -16.09
C GLY A 31 -1.11 5.43 -16.79
N THR A 32 -1.63 6.15 -17.78
CA THR A 32 -0.89 7.24 -18.43
C THR A 32 -1.07 8.55 -17.65
N GLY A 33 -0.31 9.59 -18.02
CA GLY A 33 -0.51 10.93 -17.45
C GLY A 33 -1.93 11.47 -17.65
N ALA A 34 -2.61 11.11 -18.75
CA ALA A 34 -4.00 11.48 -18.98
C ALA A 34 -4.94 10.82 -17.97
N VAL A 35 -4.76 9.53 -17.69
CA VAL A 35 -5.52 8.80 -16.66
C VAL A 35 -5.35 9.45 -15.29
N ARG A 36 -4.13 9.79 -14.88
CA ARG A 36 -3.88 10.39 -13.55
C ARG A 36 -4.48 11.78 -13.34
N ARG A 37 -4.81 12.48 -14.44
CA ARG A 37 -5.46 13.80 -14.37
C ARG A 37 -6.94 13.72 -14.03
N THR A 38 -7.56 12.56 -14.19
CA THR A 38 -8.99 12.35 -13.95
C THR A 38 -9.28 11.29 -12.90
N ALA A 39 -8.43 10.27 -12.76
CA ALA A 39 -8.56 9.24 -11.74
C ALA A 39 -8.43 9.85 -10.34
N THR A 40 -9.34 9.48 -9.44
CA THR A 40 -9.34 9.93 -8.03
C THR A 40 -8.83 8.83 -7.10
N VAL A 41 -8.46 9.19 -5.87
CA VAL A 41 -8.07 8.21 -4.83
C VAL A 41 -9.21 7.21 -4.58
N GLY A 42 -10.43 7.69 -4.37
CA GLY A 42 -11.61 6.86 -4.16
C GLY A 42 -11.93 5.99 -5.37
N GLY A 43 -11.88 6.56 -6.57
CA GLY A 43 -12.06 5.81 -7.81
C GLY A 43 -11.00 4.72 -7.99
N ASN A 44 -9.75 4.95 -7.56
CA ASN A 44 -8.70 3.93 -7.65
C ASN A 44 -8.86 2.82 -6.61
N ILE A 45 -9.13 3.16 -5.34
CA ILE A 45 -9.25 2.18 -4.25
C ILE A 45 -10.54 1.34 -4.39
N VAL A 46 -11.67 2.01 -4.62
CA VAL A 46 -13.01 1.40 -4.60
C VAL A 46 -13.48 0.99 -5.99
N GLY A 47 -13.30 1.89 -6.96
CA GLY A 47 -13.90 1.76 -8.29
C GLY A 47 -13.07 0.94 -9.29
N SER A 48 -11.76 0.86 -9.11
CA SER A 48 -10.87 0.12 -10.01
C SER A 48 -10.81 -1.35 -9.64
N THR A 49 -10.76 -2.23 -10.63
CA THR A 49 -10.41 -3.65 -10.42
C THR A 49 -8.93 -3.83 -10.08
N LEU A 50 -8.05 -2.95 -10.57
CA LEU A 50 -6.60 -3.04 -10.38
C LEU A 50 -6.10 -2.48 -9.05
N ARG A 51 -6.87 -1.55 -8.45
CA ARG A 51 -6.65 -0.98 -7.11
C ARG A 51 -5.20 -0.62 -6.82
N CYS A 52 -4.55 0.09 -7.74
CA CYS A 52 -3.10 0.33 -7.70
C CYS A 52 -2.61 1.04 -6.43
N LEU A 53 -3.46 1.82 -5.76
CA LEU A 53 -3.17 2.47 -4.49
C LEU A 53 -3.41 1.57 -3.26
N LEU A 54 -4.15 0.47 -3.39
CA LEU A 54 -4.53 -0.37 -2.26
C LEU A 54 -3.31 -0.97 -1.54
N PRO A 55 -2.28 -1.52 -2.22
CA PRO A 55 -1.07 -1.97 -1.54
C PRO A 55 -0.40 -0.85 -0.74
N ALA A 56 -0.33 0.37 -1.28
CA ALA A 56 0.25 1.52 -0.60
C ALA A 56 -0.55 1.93 0.64
N ALA A 57 -1.89 1.94 0.54
CA ALA A 57 -2.77 2.25 1.66
C ALA A 57 -2.70 1.20 2.79
N LEU A 58 -2.61 -0.09 2.43
CA LEU A 58 -2.48 -1.19 3.38
C LEU A 58 -1.19 -1.11 4.20
N VAL A 59 -0.06 -0.86 3.55
CA VAL A 59 1.22 -0.78 4.29
C VAL A 59 1.33 0.46 5.15
N LEU A 60 0.55 1.49 4.88
CA LEU A 60 0.44 2.69 5.71
C LEU A 60 -0.52 2.54 6.90
N ASP A 61 -1.11 1.35 7.09
CA ASP A 61 -2.15 1.10 8.09
C ASP A 61 -3.32 2.09 7.95
N ALA A 62 -3.68 2.41 6.71
CA ALA A 62 -4.63 3.47 6.43
C ALA A 62 -6.06 3.07 6.82
N ARG A 63 -6.77 4.01 7.43
CA ARG A 63 -8.20 3.94 7.71
C ARG A 63 -8.96 4.77 6.69
N ALA A 64 -10.12 4.27 6.27
CA ALA A 64 -10.98 4.93 5.32
C ALA A 64 -12.11 5.66 6.02
N THR A 65 -12.41 6.88 5.61
CA THR A 65 -13.67 7.56 5.94
C THR A 65 -14.61 7.35 4.77
N VAL A 66 -15.80 6.80 5.04
CA VAL A 66 -16.78 6.43 4.01
C VAL A 66 -18.14 7.05 4.30
N LEU A 67 -18.93 7.26 3.24
CA LEU A 67 -20.34 7.62 3.32
C LEU A 67 -21.18 6.38 3.00
N GLU A 68 -22.09 6.06 3.93
CA GLU A 68 -23.09 5.00 3.83
C GLU A 68 -24.49 5.57 4.10
N PRO A 69 -25.59 4.81 3.88
CA PRO A 69 -26.95 5.29 4.14
C PRO A 69 -27.16 5.80 5.58
N GLU A 70 -26.49 5.21 6.55
CA GLU A 70 -26.56 5.55 7.97
C GLU A 70 -25.69 6.76 8.34
N GLY A 71 -24.86 7.24 7.42
CA GLY A 71 -24.03 8.42 7.58
C GLY A 71 -22.54 8.17 7.33
N VAL A 72 -21.72 9.06 7.90
CA VAL A 72 -20.25 9.03 7.75
C VAL A 72 -19.63 8.21 8.87
N ARG A 73 -18.74 7.28 8.52
CA ARG A 73 -17.98 6.49 9.51
C ARG A 73 -16.58 6.13 9.03
N GLU A 74 -15.76 5.65 9.96
CA GLU A 74 -14.47 5.01 9.65
C GLU A 74 -14.70 3.52 9.29
N ALA A 75 -13.86 3.00 8.40
CA ALA A 75 -13.91 1.63 7.90
C ALA A 75 -12.51 1.09 7.59
N ASP A 76 -12.38 -0.23 7.67
CA ASP A 76 -11.18 -0.94 7.22
C ASP A 76 -11.13 -1.07 5.71
N LEU A 77 -9.91 -1.07 5.14
CA LEU A 77 -9.73 -1.19 3.69
C LEU A 77 -10.30 -2.49 3.13
N ALA A 78 -10.26 -3.60 3.89
CA ALA A 78 -10.88 -4.86 3.50
C ALA A 78 -12.40 -4.71 3.33
N GLU A 79 -13.06 -4.03 4.27
CA GLU A 79 -14.49 -3.73 4.19
C GLU A 79 -14.80 -2.81 3.00
N VAL A 80 -14.00 -1.76 2.82
CA VAL A 80 -14.16 -0.79 1.72
C VAL A 80 -14.06 -1.48 0.35
N VAL A 81 -13.12 -2.40 0.17
CA VAL A 81 -12.95 -3.15 -1.07
C VAL A 81 -14.12 -4.12 -1.30
N ALA A 82 -14.63 -4.74 -0.23
CA ALA A 82 -15.74 -5.68 -0.31
C ALA A 82 -17.09 -5.00 -0.61
N LYS A 83 -17.44 -3.95 0.14
CA LYS A 83 -18.75 -3.28 0.08
C LYS A 83 -18.82 -2.14 -0.92
N ARG A 84 -17.65 -1.62 -1.33
CA ARG A 84 -17.51 -0.50 -2.26
C ARG A 84 -18.35 0.75 -1.92
N PRO A 85 -18.29 1.26 -0.67
CA PRO A 85 -18.99 2.49 -0.29
C PRO A 85 -18.36 3.72 -0.98
N LEU A 86 -18.99 4.89 -0.85
CA LEU A 86 -18.37 6.14 -1.30
C LEU A 86 -17.21 6.49 -0.36
N LEU A 87 -15.97 6.45 -0.87
CA LEU A 87 -14.78 6.86 -0.12
C LEU A 87 -14.70 8.39 -0.04
N LEU A 88 -14.76 8.94 1.17
CA LEU A 88 -14.57 10.36 1.43
C LEU A 88 -13.09 10.71 1.63
N GLY A 89 -12.30 9.81 2.20
CA GLY A 89 -10.86 10.01 2.38
C GLY A 89 -10.15 8.83 3.04
N LEU A 90 -8.83 8.93 3.07
CA LEU A 90 -7.95 8.04 3.82
C LEU A 90 -7.19 8.85 4.87
N ARG A 91 -6.93 8.22 6.01
CA ARG A 91 -6.00 8.68 7.03
C ARG A 91 -4.99 7.57 7.31
N TRP A 92 -3.72 7.90 7.51
CA TRP A 92 -2.69 6.91 7.80
C TRP A 92 -1.86 7.27 9.02
N ARG A 93 -0.96 6.36 9.42
CA ARG A 93 0.14 6.64 10.35
C ARG A 93 1.41 6.92 9.54
N ALA A 94 2.12 8.01 9.84
CA ALA A 94 3.38 8.30 9.17
C ALA A 94 4.40 7.15 9.37
N PRO A 95 4.91 6.53 8.28
CA PRO A 95 5.93 5.50 8.40
C PRO A 95 7.30 6.13 8.64
N VAL A 96 8.20 5.39 9.28
CA VAL A 96 9.63 5.75 9.40
C VAL A 96 10.27 5.75 8.01
N SER A 97 9.95 4.73 7.20
CA SER A 97 10.36 4.65 5.81
C SER A 97 9.38 3.81 5.01
N SER A 98 9.32 4.01 3.69
CA SER A 98 8.46 3.23 2.81
C SER A 98 9.12 2.97 1.46
N ALA A 99 8.66 1.95 0.76
CA ALA A 99 9.10 1.62 -0.59
C ALA A 99 7.94 1.09 -1.42
N TYR A 100 8.02 1.36 -2.73
CA TYR A 100 7.06 0.92 -3.72
C TYR A 100 7.81 0.46 -4.96
N ARG A 101 7.48 -0.74 -5.45
CA ARG A 101 7.99 -1.27 -6.70
C ARG A 101 6.83 -1.83 -7.51
N LYS A 102 6.74 -1.43 -8.76
CA LYS A 102 5.86 -2.04 -9.77
C LYS A 102 6.76 -2.62 -10.85
N LEU A 103 6.62 -3.91 -11.13
CA LEU A 103 7.38 -4.54 -12.19
C LEU A 103 6.89 -4.07 -13.56
N PRO A 104 7.75 -4.16 -14.60
CA PRO A 104 7.30 -4.01 -15.97
C PRO A 104 6.19 -5.02 -16.28
N GLY A 105 5.20 -4.60 -17.06
CA GLY A 105 4.15 -5.47 -17.58
C GLY A 105 4.11 -5.36 -19.10
N GLU A 106 3.66 -6.41 -19.76
CA GLU A 106 3.46 -6.41 -21.21
C GLU A 106 2.19 -5.64 -21.58
N ALA A 107 2.21 -4.98 -22.75
CA ALA A 107 1.04 -4.27 -23.24
C ALA A 107 -0.10 -5.27 -23.53
N GLY A 108 -1.23 -5.12 -22.82
CA GLY A 108 -2.37 -6.04 -22.92
C GLY A 108 -2.20 -7.36 -22.16
N GLY A 109 -1.07 -7.56 -21.48
CA GLY A 109 -0.83 -8.71 -20.61
C GLY A 109 -1.49 -8.57 -19.24
N GLU A 110 -1.23 -9.54 -18.37
CA GLU A 110 -1.71 -9.50 -17.00
C GLU A 110 -1.21 -8.27 -16.23
N PRO A 111 -1.97 -7.79 -15.23
CA PRO A 111 -1.51 -6.70 -14.39
C PRO A 111 -0.16 -7.03 -13.74
N PRO A 112 0.86 -6.15 -13.86
CA PRO A 112 2.18 -6.47 -13.35
C PRO A 112 2.18 -6.54 -11.83
N LEU A 113 3.11 -7.32 -11.28
CA LEU A 113 3.35 -7.41 -9.84
C LEU A 113 3.63 -6.02 -9.25
N VAL A 114 2.99 -5.71 -8.13
CA VAL A 114 3.27 -4.53 -7.31
C VAL A 114 3.64 -4.99 -5.90
N VAL A 115 4.70 -4.43 -5.33
CA VAL A 115 5.10 -4.62 -3.95
C VAL A 115 5.19 -3.26 -3.27
N ALA A 116 4.41 -3.08 -2.22
CA ALA A 116 4.50 -1.95 -1.30
C ALA A 116 5.04 -2.45 0.05
N SER A 117 5.85 -1.65 0.71
CA SER A 117 6.33 -1.94 2.07
C SER A 117 6.54 -0.68 2.88
N ALA A 118 6.29 -0.73 4.18
CA ALA A 118 6.56 0.36 5.09
C ALA A 118 7.04 -0.15 6.45
N LEU A 119 7.95 0.61 7.06
CA LEU A 119 8.41 0.44 8.42
C LEU A 119 7.70 1.45 9.31
N HIS A 120 7.10 0.98 10.39
CA HIS A 120 6.41 1.82 11.38
C HIS A 120 7.10 1.69 12.73
N ALA A 121 7.36 2.83 13.37
CA ALA A 121 7.78 2.84 14.77
C ALA A 121 6.58 2.49 15.66
N GLU A 122 6.77 1.60 16.63
CA GLU A 122 5.75 1.29 17.62
C GLU A 122 6.23 1.69 19.03
N PRO A 123 5.53 2.61 19.71
CA PRO A 123 5.91 3.02 21.06
C PRO A 123 5.90 1.84 22.03
N GLY A 124 7.04 1.53 22.64
CA GLY A 124 7.18 0.46 23.63
C GLY A 124 7.12 -0.97 23.05
N ALA A 125 7.19 -1.12 21.73
CA ALA A 125 7.25 -2.41 21.04
C ALA A 125 8.30 -2.37 19.91
N PRO A 126 8.73 -3.53 19.39
CA PRO A 126 9.55 -3.53 18.18
C PRO A 126 8.80 -2.85 17.03
N ASP A 127 9.54 -2.11 16.20
CA ASP A 127 9.03 -1.55 14.94
C ASP A 127 8.30 -2.61 14.12
N ARG A 128 7.40 -2.22 13.22
CA ARG A 128 6.65 -3.15 12.39
C ARG A 128 6.94 -2.96 10.93
N VAL A 129 7.24 -4.06 10.25
CA VAL A 129 7.28 -4.11 8.79
C VAL A 129 5.91 -4.54 8.29
N ARG A 130 5.32 -3.73 7.42
CA ARG A 130 4.09 -4.04 6.70
C ARG A 130 4.42 -4.18 5.22
N VAL A 131 3.92 -5.24 4.60
CA VAL A 131 4.11 -5.53 3.17
C VAL A 131 2.76 -5.83 2.56
N ALA A 132 2.51 -5.28 1.38
CA ALA A 132 1.35 -5.62 0.57
C ALA A 132 1.79 -5.86 -0.88
N VAL A 133 1.27 -6.92 -1.47
CA VAL A 133 1.59 -7.36 -2.81
C VAL A 133 0.31 -7.42 -3.62
N ARG A 134 0.30 -6.81 -4.80
CA ARG A 134 -0.71 -7.12 -5.82
C ARG A 134 -0.08 -8.06 -6.84
N ASP A 135 -0.63 -9.26 -6.92
CA ASP A 135 -0.31 -10.26 -7.93
C ASP A 135 -1.55 -10.47 -8.80
N GLY A 136 -1.47 -10.06 -10.08
CA GLY A 136 -2.65 -9.92 -10.93
C GLY A 136 -3.71 -8.98 -10.33
N TYR A 137 -4.87 -9.53 -9.96
CA TYR A 137 -6.01 -8.81 -9.37
C TYR A 137 -6.14 -8.98 -7.86
N ASP A 138 -5.37 -9.92 -7.30
CA ASP A 138 -5.40 -10.23 -5.88
C ASP A 138 -4.42 -9.36 -5.11
N VAL A 139 -4.80 -8.96 -3.90
CA VAL A 139 -3.96 -8.17 -3.01
C VAL A 139 -3.79 -8.91 -1.71
N LEU A 140 -2.56 -9.35 -1.47
CA LEU A 140 -2.13 -10.03 -0.25
C LEU A 140 -1.37 -9.05 0.62
N SER A 141 -1.47 -9.19 1.94
CA SER A 141 -0.69 -8.37 2.87
C SER A 141 -0.22 -9.18 4.06
N GLY A 142 0.89 -8.74 4.64
CA GLY A 142 1.52 -9.36 5.78
C GLY A 142 2.16 -8.29 6.66
N THR A 143 2.15 -8.55 7.97
CA THR A 143 2.79 -7.69 8.96
C THR A 143 3.62 -8.54 9.89
N THR A 144 4.81 -8.05 10.23
CA THR A 144 5.68 -8.70 11.21
C THR A 144 6.36 -7.66 12.11
N PRO A 145 6.65 -7.98 13.38
CA PRO A 145 7.62 -7.24 14.15
C PRO A 145 8.99 -7.27 13.45
N CYS A 146 9.58 -6.09 13.33
CA CYS A 146 10.92 -5.86 12.86
C CYS A 146 11.90 -6.10 14.02
N ARG A 147 12.39 -7.33 14.17
CA ARG A 147 13.53 -7.60 15.03
C ARG A 147 14.84 -7.22 14.30
N ALA A 148 15.97 -7.29 14.99
CA ALA A 148 17.27 -6.91 14.42
C ALA A 148 17.68 -7.74 13.18
N ASP A 149 17.09 -8.92 13.00
CA ASP A 149 17.40 -9.84 11.90
C ASP A 149 16.37 -9.78 10.76
N ALA A 150 16.86 -9.48 9.54
CA ALA A 150 16.07 -9.43 8.31
C ALA A 150 15.53 -10.81 7.91
N GLU A 151 16.30 -11.88 8.09
CA GLU A 151 15.88 -13.24 7.73
C GLU A 151 14.74 -13.73 8.63
N ALA A 152 14.82 -13.44 9.94
CA ALA A 152 13.71 -13.70 10.86
C ALA A 152 12.43 -12.93 10.45
N ALA A 153 12.55 -11.68 10.04
CA ALA A 153 11.41 -10.89 9.58
C ALA A 153 10.79 -11.47 8.30
N LEU A 154 11.62 -11.88 7.34
CA LEU A 154 11.20 -12.53 6.10
C LEU A 154 10.52 -13.89 6.36
N GLY A 155 11.08 -14.70 7.26
CA GLY A 155 10.48 -15.97 7.69
C GLY A 155 9.10 -15.77 8.32
N ALA A 156 8.95 -14.77 9.19
CA ALA A 156 7.66 -14.43 9.78
C ALA A 156 6.65 -13.91 8.75
N LEU A 157 7.08 -13.10 7.77
CA LEU A 157 6.21 -12.66 6.66
C LEU A 157 5.73 -13.85 5.80
N ARG A 158 6.57 -14.87 5.63
CA ARG A 158 6.18 -16.11 4.91
C ARG A 158 5.08 -16.88 5.63
N GLY A 159 4.96 -16.72 6.95
CA GLY A 159 3.86 -17.27 7.75
C GLY A 159 2.53 -16.51 7.66
N THR A 160 2.46 -15.47 6.82
CA THR A 160 1.22 -14.70 6.56
C THR A 160 0.61 -15.08 5.21
N ALA A 161 -0.42 -14.36 4.75
CA ALA A 161 -0.98 -14.52 3.42
C ALA A 161 0.07 -14.35 2.29
N LEU A 162 1.20 -13.67 2.56
CA LEU A 162 2.31 -13.57 1.60
C LEU A 162 3.03 -14.91 1.35
N GLY A 163 2.80 -15.92 2.19
CA GLY A 163 3.29 -17.29 1.98
C GLY A 163 2.69 -17.97 0.75
N GLU A 164 1.49 -17.54 0.34
CA GLU A 164 0.77 -18.04 -0.84
C GLU A 164 1.37 -17.53 -2.15
N LEU A 165 2.25 -16.53 -2.09
CA LEU A 165 2.86 -15.93 -3.28
C LEU A 165 3.75 -16.94 -4.02
N PRO A 166 3.70 -16.94 -5.37
CA PRO A 166 4.65 -17.64 -6.21
C PRO A 166 6.10 -17.29 -5.83
N ALA A 167 7.02 -18.23 -6.00
CA ALA A 167 8.43 -18.04 -5.64
C ALA A 167 9.04 -16.79 -6.30
N ALA A 168 8.73 -16.53 -7.57
CA ALA A 168 9.21 -15.35 -8.29
C ALA A 168 8.72 -14.03 -7.67
N ALA A 169 7.45 -13.96 -7.26
CA ALA A 169 6.90 -12.79 -6.57
C ALA A 169 7.54 -12.61 -5.18
N TRP A 170 7.79 -13.72 -4.48
CA TRP A 170 8.45 -13.71 -3.17
C TRP A 170 9.89 -13.17 -3.22
N GLU A 171 10.67 -13.46 -4.25
CA GLU A 171 12.02 -12.90 -4.40
C GLU A 171 12.01 -11.36 -4.47
N VAL A 172 10.97 -10.80 -5.10
CA VAL A 172 10.79 -9.34 -5.16
C VAL A 172 10.47 -8.76 -3.79
N VAL A 173 9.59 -9.44 -3.03
CA VAL A 173 9.29 -9.09 -1.64
C VAL A 173 10.56 -9.14 -0.78
N ARG A 174 11.35 -10.22 -0.89
CA ARG A 174 12.60 -10.40 -0.16
C ARG A 174 13.55 -9.24 -0.42
N SER A 175 13.84 -8.96 -1.68
CA SER A 175 14.73 -7.86 -2.08
C SER A 175 14.25 -6.50 -1.57
N GLN A 176 12.94 -6.23 -1.64
CA GLN A 176 12.38 -4.96 -1.19
C GLN A 176 12.45 -4.80 0.33
N VAL A 177 12.13 -5.84 1.10
CA VAL A 177 12.18 -5.82 2.57
C VAL A 177 13.62 -5.69 3.04
N ALA A 178 14.56 -6.47 2.49
CA ALA A 178 15.98 -6.34 2.83
C ALA A 178 16.49 -4.91 2.63
N GLY A 179 16.21 -4.31 1.46
CA GLY A 179 16.60 -2.93 1.18
C GLY A 179 15.91 -1.89 2.08
N LEU A 180 14.69 -2.17 2.55
CA LEU A 180 14.00 -1.31 3.53
C LEU A 180 14.71 -1.33 4.89
N LEU A 181 15.11 -2.52 5.35
CA LEU A 181 15.80 -2.71 6.63
C LEU A 181 17.23 -2.17 6.62
N GLU A 182 17.98 -2.36 5.53
CA GLU A 182 19.30 -1.76 5.37
C GLU A 182 19.27 -0.22 5.43
N ARG A 183 18.19 0.41 4.97
CA ARG A 183 18.04 1.87 5.07
C ARG A 183 17.78 2.32 6.50
N ARG A 184 17.08 1.52 7.30
CA ARG A 184 16.87 1.78 8.74
C ARG A 184 18.20 1.77 9.48
N ASP A 185 19.06 0.79 9.21
CA ASP A 185 20.33 0.64 9.93
C ASP A 185 21.37 1.73 9.58
N ARG A 186 21.11 2.53 8.54
CA ARG A 186 21.93 3.69 8.13
C ARG A 186 21.40 5.05 8.60
N ALA A 187 20.18 5.10 9.16
CA ALA A 187 19.51 6.32 9.61
C ALA A 187 19.74 6.55 11.11
#